data_AF-A0A930DBP7-F1
#
_entry.id   AF-A0A930DBP7-F1
#
_cell.length_a   1.000
_cell.length_b   1.000
_cell.length_c   1.000
_cell.angle_alpha   90.00
_cell.angle_beta   90.00
_cell.angle_gamma   90.00
#
_symmetry.space_group_name_H-M   'P 1'
#
loop_
_entity.id
_entity.type
_entity.pdbx_description
1 polymer ?
#
loop_
_entity_poly.entity_id
_entity_poly.type
_entity_poly.pdbx_seq_one_letter_code
_entity_poly.pdbx_strand_id
1 'polypeptide(L)'
;MQDKDVTEKMLEKYNDVFADILNVLLFGGRNVVDEAALKDALPMSMLKIDGRVRSQERDIAKYWRKNKINVALFGLENQTTANKIMPLRV
;
A
#
# COMPACT_ATOMS: atom_id res chain seq x y z
N MET A 1 -5.09 13.80 16.54
CA MET A 1 -4.86 13.48 15.11
C MET A 1 -3.67 12.54 14.96
N GLN A 2 -2.55 12.83 15.61
CA GLN A 2 -1.33 12.02 15.56
C GLN A 2 -1.48 10.59 16.10
N ASP A 3 -2.17 10.39 17.23
CA ASP A 3 -2.35 9.04 17.81
C ASP A 3 -3.23 8.11 16.95
N LYS A 4 -4.20 8.68 16.23
CA LYS A 4 -5.06 7.93 15.30
C LYS A 4 -4.25 7.42 14.11
N ASP A 5 -3.40 8.28 13.54
CA ASP A 5 -2.50 7.92 12.43
C ASP A 5 -1.50 6.82 12.82
N VAL A 6 -0.99 6.85 14.05
CA VAL A 6 -0.12 5.78 14.59
C VAL A 6 -0.87 4.46 14.71
N THR A 7 -2.11 4.49 15.19
CA THR A 7 -2.92 3.29 15.41
C THR A 7 -3.37 2.66 14.08
N GLU A 8 -3.82 3.48 13.13
CA GLU A 8 -4.22 3.06 11.77
C GLU A 8 -3.04 2.39 11.06
N LYS A 9 -1.86 3.03 11.08
CA LYS A 9 -0.63 2.43 10.51
C LYS A 9 -0.26 1.11 11.17
N MET A 10 -0.53 0.93 12.47
CA MET A 10 -0.28 -0.35 13.13
C MET A 10 -1.24 -1.44 12.65
N LEU A 11 -2.52 -1.10 12.44
CA LEU A 11 -3.52 -2.05 11.95
C LEU A 11 -3.24 -2.46 10.50
N GLU A 12 -2.92 -1.50 9.63
CA GLU A 12 -2.60 -1.75 8.22
C GLU A 12 -1.34 -2.58 7.99
N LYS A 13 -0.49 -2.74 9.02
CA LYS A 13 0.66 -3.66 8.97
C LYS A 13 0.24 -5.12 8.94
N TYR A 14 -0.91 -5.48 9.51
CA TYR A 14 -1.37 -6.85 9.49
C TYR A 14 -1.94 -7.19 8.11
N ASN A 15 -1.58 -8.37 7.58
CA ASN A 15 -1.93 -8.76 6.22
C ASN A 15 -3.44 -8.99 6.05
N ASP A 16 -4.12 -9.46 7.08
CA ASP A 16 -5.58 -9.69 7.13
C ASP A 16 -6.32 -8.36 6.97
N VAL A 17 -5.99 -7.38 7.81
CA VAL A 17 -6.55 -6.02 7.77
C VAL A 17 -6.26 -5.37 6.42
N PHE A 18 -5.01 -5.48 5.93
CA PHE A 18 -4.62 -4.91 4.65
C PHE A 18 -5.37 -5.55 3.47
N ALA A 19 -5.54 -6.88 3.49
CA ALA A 19 -6.30 -7.61 2.47
C ALA A 19 -7.78 -7.21 2.50
N ASP A 20 -8.39 -7.08 3.68
CA ASP A 20 -9.76 -6.64 3.84
C ASP A 20 -9.98 -5.23 3.29
N ILE A 21 -9.08 -4.30 3.58
CA ILE A 21 -9.11 -2.95 3.00
C ILE A 21 -9.11 -3.03 1.47
N LEU A 22 -8.19 -3.80 0.86
CA LEU A 22 -8.14 -3.93 -0.60
C LEU A 22 -9.38 -4.62 -1.18
N ASN A 23 -9.88 -5.67 -0.53
CA ASN A 23 -11.04 -6.42 -0.99
C ASN A 23 -12.31 -5.58 -0.95
N VAL A 24 -12.49 -4.76 0.10
CA VAL A 24 -13.59 -3.80 0.19
C VAL A 24 -13.44 -2.68 -0.84
N LEU A 25 -12.29 -1.99 -0.84
CA LEU A 25 -12.11 -0.76 -1.60
C LEU A 25 -11.89 -0.99 -3.10
N LEU A 26 -11.16 -2.03 -3.50
CA LEU A 26 -10.82 -2.29 -4.91
C LEU A 26 -11.72 -3.32 -5.57
N PHE A 27 -12.19 -4.29 -4.79
CA PHE A 27 -12.87 -5.47 -5.32
C PHE A 27 -14.36 -5.54 -4.95
N GLY A 28 -14.89 -4.48 -4.35
CA GLY A 28 -16.32 -4.35 -4.03
C GLY A 28 -16.78 -5.37 -2.99
N GLY A 29 -15.93 -5.67 -2.01
CA GLY A 29 -16.17 -6.66 -0.95
C GLY A 29 -15.94 -8.11 -1.36
N ARG A 30 -15.50 -8.37 -2.60
CA ARG A 30 -15.12 -9.72 -3.03
C ARG A 30 -13.76 -10.09 -2.45
N ASN A 31 -13.65 -11.30 -1.94
CA ASN A 31 -12.39 -11.84 -1.42
C ASN A 31 -11.46 -12.26 -2.58
N VAL A 32 -10.62 -11.34 -3.03
CA VAL A 32 -9.72 -11.51 -4.19
C VAL A 32 -8.26 -11.59 -3.75
N VAL A 33 -7.86 -10.76 -2.79
CA VAL A 33 -6.52 -10.74 -2.20
C VAL A 33 -6.53 -11.61 -0.95
N ASP A 34 -5.77 -12.68 -0.99
CA ASP A 34 -5.47 -13.55 0.17
C ASP A 34 -4.34 -12.92 1.00
N GLU A 35 -4.55 -12.78 2.31
CA GLU A 35 -3.58 -12.27 3.28
C GLU A 35 -2.25 -13.04 3.24
N ALA A 36 -2.28 -14.35 2.98
CA ALA A 36 -1.09 -15.20 2.92
C ALA A 36 -0.25 -14.93 1.67
N ALA A 37 -0.86 -14.29 0.66
CA ALA A 37 -0.18 -13.87 -0.56
C ALA A 37 0.48 -12.48 -0.42
N LEU A 38 0.30 -11.78 0.71
CA LEU A 38 0.90 -10.47 0.94
C LEU A 38 2.25 -10.58 1.64
N LYS A 39 3.23 -9.80 1.16
CA LYS A 39 4.55 -9.69 1.78
C LYS A 39 4.94 -8.23 1.94
N ASP A 40 5.48 -7.86 3.09
CA ASP A 40 5.94 -6.50 3.34
C ASP A 40 6.95 -6.03 2.28
N ALA A 41 6.74 -4.78 1.84
CA ALA A 41 7.64 -4.04 0.99
C ALA A 41 8.16 -2.81 1.76
N LEU A 42 9.29 -2.27 1.29
CA LEU A 42 9.78 -1.01 1.85
C LEU A 42 8.82 0.12 1.46
N PRO A 43 8.34 0.90 2.44
CA PRO A 43 7.46 2.04 2.16
C PRO A 43 8.18 3.12 1.35
N MET A 44 9.48 3.28 1.57
CA MET A 44 10.33 4.24 0.86
C MET A 44 10.88 3.64 -0.43
N SER A 45 10.81 4.42 -1.51
CA SER A 45 11.46 4.10 -2.79
C SER A 45 12.16 5.33 -3.36
N MET A 46 13.25 5.09 -4.09
CA MET A 46 14.04 6.13 -4.76
C MET A 46 14.21 5.77 -6.24
N LEU A 47 13.97 6.73 -7.11
CA LEU A 47 14.18 6.64 -8.55
C LEU A 47 15.19 7.70 -8.97
N LYS A 48 16.28 7.26 -9.63
CA LYS A 48 17.29 8.16 -10.19
C LYS A 48 17.28 8.07 -11.71
N ILE A 49 17.00 9.19 -12.39
CA ILE A 49 17.00 9.32 -13.85
C ILE A 49 17.71 10.64 -14.20
N ASP A 50 18.64 10.62 -15.14
CA ASP A 50 19.39 11.80 -15.62
C ASP A 50 19.98 12.67 -14.50
N GLY A 51 20.55 12.02 -13.47
CA GLY A 51 21.12 12.70 -12.31
C GLY A 51 20.11 13.26 -11.31
N ARG A 52 18.81 13.27 -11.63
CA ARG A 52 17.73 13.69 -10.72
C ARG A 52 17.25 12.51 -9.88
N VAL A 53 17.11 12.74 -8.57
CA VAL A 53 16.56 11.76 -7.64
C VAL A 53 15.13 12.16 -7.27
N ARG A 54 14.20 11.22 -7.36
CA ARG A 54 12.84 11.33 -6.85
C ARG A 54 12.66 10.30 -5.75
N SER A 55 12.13 10.72 -4.61
CA SER A 55 11.74 9.83 -3.52
C SER A 55 10.22 9.73 -3.45
N GLN A 56 9.74 8.58 -3.00
CA GLN A 56 8.37 8.37 -2.59
C GLN A 56 8.38 7.67 -1.23
N GLU A 57 7.61 8.21 -0.30
CA GLU A 57 7.40 7.66 1.03
C GLU A 57 5.92 7.31 1.16
N ARG A 58 5.64 6.06 1.50
CA ARG A 58 4.30 5.53 1.77
C ARG A 58 4.14 5.28 3.26
N ASP A 59 2.91 5.22 3.74
CA ASP A 59 2.67 4.80 5.12
C ASP A 59 2.90 3.29 5.28
N ILE A 60 2.42 2.51 4.30
CA ILE A 60 2.62 1.07 4.23
C ILE A 60 2.70 0.61 2.77
N ALA A 61 3.47 -0.45 2.51
CA ALA A 61 3.56 -1.07 1.19
C ALA A 61 3.68 -2.59 1.31
N LYS A 62 2.98 -3.32 0.43
CA LYS A 62 3.02 -4.79 0.37
C LYS A 62 3.06 -5.29 -1.07
N TYR A 63 3.90 -6.27 -1.33
CA TYR A 63 3.86 -7.06 -2.55
C TYR A 63 2.73 -8.09 -2.47
N TRP A 64 1.92 -8.16 -3.51
CA TRP A 64 1.04 -9.30 -3.74
C TRP A 64 1.80 -10.36 -4.52
N ARG A 65 2.07 -11.48 -3.88
CA ARG A 65 2.96 -12.53 -4.38
C ARG A 65 2.22 -13.83 -4.61
N LYS A 66 2.30 -14.36 -5.82
CA LYS A 66 1.73 -15.66 -6.19
C LYS A 66 2.81 -16.51 -6.87
N ASN A 67 2.97 -17.76 -6.45
CA ASN A 67 3.96 -18.69 -7.02
C ASN A 67 5.38 -18.08 -7.16
N LYS A 68 5.84 -17.40 -6.10
CA LYS A 68 7.12 -16.68 -6.02
C LYS A 68 7.27 -15.44 -6.90
N ILE A 69 6.28 -15.10 -7.72
CA ILE A 69 6.25 -13.90 -8.58
C ILE A 69 5.51 -12.77 -7.86
N ASN A 70 6.07 -11.56 -7.88
CA ASN A 70 5.39 -10.36 -7.42
C ASN A 70 4.43 -9.90 -8.52
N VAL A 71 3.14 -10.08 -8.30
CA VAL A 71 2.07 -9.75 -9.26
C VAL A 71 1.76 -8.26 -9.23
N ALA A 72 1.76 -7.66 -8.04
CA ALA A 72 1.53 -6.23 -7.83
C ALA A 72 2.28 -5.71 -6.61
N LEU A 73 2.45 -4.39 -6.54
CA LEU A 73 2.85 -3.65 -5.34
C LEU A 73 1.68 -2.74 -4.95
N PHE A 74 1.15 -2.94 -3.75
CA PHE A 74 0.16 -2.06 -3.15
C PHE A 74 0.82 -1.11 -2.17
N GLY A 75 0.42 0.16 -2.22
CA GLY A 75 0.85 1.18 -1.27
C GLY A 75 -0.35 2.00 -0.83
N LEU A 76 -0.46 2.22 0.48
CA LEU A 76 -1.45 3.13 1.06
C LEU A 76 -0.74 4.39 1.54
N GLU A 77 -1.38 5.54 1.29
CA GLU A 77 -0.87 6.86 1.63
C GLU A 77 -2.03 7.72 2.18
N ASN A 78 -1.91 8.13 3.44
CA ASN A 78 -2.84 9.01 4.13
C ASN A 78 -2.45 10.48 3.88
N GLN A 79 -2.76 10.98 2.70
CA GLN A 79 -2.42 12.35 2.31
C GLN A 79 -3.50 13.36 2.72
N THR A 80 -3.08 14.51 3.29
CA THR A 80 -3.99 15.62 3.62
C THR A 80 -4.57 16.30 2.36
N THR A 81 -3.87 16.22 1.23
CA THR A 81 -4.33 16.78 -0.05
C THR A 81 -4.16 15.74 -1.14
N ALA A 82 -5.18 15.63 -2.00
CA ALA A 82 -5.18 14.60 -3.05
C ALA A 82 -4.10 14.86 -4.11
N ASN A 83 -3.16 13.93 -4.24
CA ASN A 83 -2.18 13.97 -5.33
C ASN A 83 -2.80 13.55 -6.68
N LYS A 84 -2.66 14.41 -7.69
CA LYS A 84 -3.24 14.24 -9.03
C LYS A 84 -2.78 12.98 -9.76
N ILE A 85 -1.60 12.44 -9.43
CA ILE A 85 -1.02 11.27 -10.10
C ILE A 85 -1.42 9.93 -9.46
N MET A 86 -2.18 9.94 -8.36
CA MET A 86 -2.63 8.68 -7.75
C MET A 86 -3.70 8.01 -8.63
N PRO A 87 -3.51 6.73 -8.99
CA PRO A 87 -4.42 6.00 -9.87
C PRO A 87 -5.76 5.64 -9.20
N LEU A 88 -5.80 5.66 -7.86
CA LEU A 88 -6.98 5.32 -7.07
C LEU A 88 -7.09 6.27 -5.87
N ARG A 89 -8.32 6.65 -5.53
CA ARG A 89 -8.68 7.42 -4.33
C ARG A 89 -9.99 6.88 -3.77
N VAL A 90 -10.14 6.92 -2.46
CA VAL A 90 -11.33 6.51 -1.71
C VAL A 90 -11.69 7.62 -0.74
#